data_AF-A0A2W4KI36-F1
#
_entry.id   AF-A0A2W4KI36-F1
#
_cell.length_a   1.000
_cell.length_b   1.000
_cell.length_c   1.000
_cell.angle_alpha   90.00
_cell.angle_beta   90.00
_cell.angle_gamma   90.00
#
_symmetry.space_group_name_H-M   'P 1'
#
loop_
_entity.id
_entity.type
_entity.pdbx_description
1 polymer ?
#
loop_
_entity_poly.entity_id
_entity_poly.type
_entity_poly.pdbx_seq_one_letter_code
_entity_poly.pdbx_strand_id
1 'polypeptide(L)'
;MSKVLTKNSVMAQLVALEQFLNQLAEDVEHAQYRRNQLVAQSMEHAAEELTAGFKNLAKERLSKAHLNIKLAWLRANYARQLFDAETVEFELGEGNYLELTEMEDEYLPSATAHFKYLESELKQMRQEISTRVGKAK
;
A
#
# COMPACT_ATOMS: atom_id res chain seq x y z
N MET A 1 33.98 -11.89 8.38
CA MET A 1 33.75 -13.05 9.27
C MET A 1 32.26 -13.39 9.24
N SER A 2 31.88 -14.57 8.74
CA SER A 2 30.49 -15.04 8.79
C SER A 2 30.15 -15.36 10.26
N LYS A 3 29.18 -14.67 10.86
CA LYS A 3 28.68 -15.02 12.20
C LYS A 3 28.12 -16.44 12.13
N VAL A 4 28.63 -17.35 12.95
CA VAL A 4 28.09 -18.70 13.08
C VAL A 4 26.64 -18.60 13.57
N LEU A 5 25.70 -19.17 12.82
CA LEU A 5 24.30 -19.21 13.22
C LEU A 5 24.14 -20.15 14.41
N THR A 6 23.69 -19.62 15.53
CA THR A 6 23.32 -20.41 16.72
C THR A 6 21.80 -20.42 16.87
N LYS A 7 21.27 -21.47 17.53
CA LYS A 7 19.84 -21.57 17.84
C LYS A 7 19.34 -20.33 18.59
N ASN A 8 20.10 -19.89 19.60
CA ASN A 8 19.78 -18.69 20.38
C ASN A 8 19.78 -17.42 19.53
N SER A 9 20.76 -17.24 18.62
CA SER A 9 20.79 -16.07 17.75
C SER A 9 19.62 -16.03 16.76
N VAL A 10 19.22 -17.19 16.21
CA VAL A 10 18.09 -17.29 15.29
C VAL A 10 16.77 -17.07 16.05
N MET A 11 16.65 -17.61 17.26
CA MET A 11 15.49 -17.39 18.11
C MET A 11 15.32 -15.92 18.48
N ALA A 12 16.39 -15.25 18.91
CA ALA A 12 16.35 -13.82 19.22
C ALA A 12 15.92 -12.97 18.00
N GLN A 13 16.36 -13.33 16.80
CA GLN A 13 15.93 -12.65 15.57
C GLN A 13 14.46 -12.87 15.25
N LEU A 14 13.93 -14.09 15.42
CA LEU A 14 12.50 -14.37 15.22
C LEU A 14 11.64 -13.58 16.21
N VAL A 15 12.00 -13.57 17.50
CA VAL A 15 11.25 -12.82 18.52
C VAL A 15 11.28 -11.32 18.25
N ALA A 16 12.43 -10.75 17.88
CA ALA A 16 12.52 -9.33 17.54
C ALA A 16 11.63 -8.98 16.34
N LEU A 17 11.54 -9.88 15.35
CA LEU A 17 10.70 -9.67 14.17
C LEU A 17 9.20 -9.82 14.49
N GLU A 18 8.85 -10.74 15.38
CA GLU A 18 7.48 -10.88 15.89
C GLU A 18 7.03 -9.61 16.62
N GLN A 19 7.89 -9.08 17.50
CA GLN A 19 7.62 -7.81 18.19
C GLN A 19 7.46 -6.65 17.21
N PHE A 20 8.33 -6.58 16.18
CA PHE A 20 8.22 -5.57 15.14
C PHE A 20 6.89 -5.66 14.37
N LEU A 21 6.45 -6.86 14.01
CA LEU A 21 5.18 -7.07 13.32
C LEU A 21 3.98 -6.72 14.20
N ASN A 22 4.02 -7.06 15.49
CA ASN A 22 2.97 -6.70 16.44
C ASN A 22 2.85 -5.18 16.58
N GLN A 23 3.98 -4.46 16.71
CA GLN A 23 3.95 -3.00 16.77
C GLN A 23 3.38 -2.40 15.48
N LEU A 24 3.79 -2.90 14.31
CA LEU A 24 3.24 -2.43 13.04
C LEU A 24 1.73 -2.70 12.93
N ALA A 25 1.26 -3.84 13.45
CA ALA A 25 -0.16 -4.17 13.46
C ALA A 25 -0.96 -3.22 14.36
N GLU A 26 -0.45 -2.90 15.54
CA GLU A 26 -1.05 -1.91 16.43
C GLU A 26 -1.11 -0.54 15.75
N ASP A 27 -0.02 -0.09 15.12
CA ASP A 27 0.01 1.21 14.43
C ASP A 27 -1.00 1.28 13.28
N VAL A 28 -1.11 0.21 12.48
CA VAL A 28 -2.11 0.10 11.39
C VAL A 28 -3.54 0.05 11.93
N GLU A 29 -3.77 -0.59 13.08
CA GLU A 29 -5.08 -0.64 13.71
C GLU A 29 -5.54 0.75 14.19
N HIS A 30 -4.62 1.54 14.73
CA HIS A 30 -4.89 2.88 15.27
C HIS A 30 -4.88 4.00 14.21
N ALA A 31 -4.47 3.69 12.97
CA ALA A 31 -4.50 4.65 11.88
C ALA A 31 -5.93 5.13 11.57
N GLN A 32 -6.09 6.44 11.47
CA GLN A 32 -7.39 7.09 11.23
C GLN A 32 -7.70 7.34 9.75
N TYR A 33 -6.78 6.95 8.86
CA TYR A 33 -6.87 7.13 7.41
C TYR A 33 -7.12 5.80 6.69
N ARG A 34 -7.42 5.85 5.39
CA ARG A 34 -7.71 4.65 4.58
C ARG A 34 -6.44 3.80 4.46
N ARG A 35 -6.59 2.50 4.74
CA ARG A 35 -5.47 1.55 4.82
C ARG A 35 -5.10 1.03 3.43
N ASN A 36 -3.81 1.02 3.09
CA ASN A 36 -3.34 0.31 1.90
C ASN A 36 -3.63 -1.18 1.97
N GLN A 37 -4.10 -1.76 0.87
CA GLN A 37 -4.15 -3.22 0.74
C GLN A 37 -2.74 -3.83 0.72
N LEU A 38 -1.74 -3.13 0.15
CA LEU A 38 -0.36 -3.62 0.07
C LEU A 38 0.32 -3.71 1.45
N VAL A 39 -0.03 -2.84 2.39
CA VAL A 39 0.45 -2.91 3.78
C VAL A 39 -0.06 -4.19 4.42
N ALA A 40 -1.37 -4.44 4.34
CA ALA A 40 -1.99 -5.64 4.89
C ALA A 40 -1.43 -6.93 4.27
N GLN A 41 -1.33 -7.00 2.94
CA GLN A 41 -0.76 -8.16 2.24
C GLN A 41 0.70 -8.40 2.60
N SER A 42 1.49 -7.33 2.75
CA SER A 42 2.90 -7.44 3.12
C SER A 42 3.07 -7.95 4.55
N MET A 43 2.21 -7.50 5.48
CA MET A 43 2.17 -7.99 6.86
C MET A 43 1.74 -9.46 6.95
N GLU A 44 0.70 -9.86 6.21
CA GLU A 44 0.23 -11.24 6.16
C GLU A 44 1.36 -12.17 5.72
N HIS A 45 1.99 -11.87 4.58
CA HIS A 45 3.11 -12.66 4.10
C HIS A 45 4.31 -12.64 5.05
N ALA A 46 4.56 -11.55 5.76
CA ALA A 46 5.62 -11.50 6.76
C ALA A 46 5.33 -12.45 7.94
N ALA A 47 4.07 -12.53 8.38
CA ALA A 47 3.63 -13.45 9.43
C ALA A 47 3.70 -14.93 8.99
N GLU A 48 3.39 -15.23 7.73
CA GLU A 48 3.57 -16.58 7.15
C GLU A 48 5.04 -17.01 7.17
N GLU A 49 5.94 -16.13 6.70
CA GLU A 49 7.37 -16.37 6.70
C GLU A 49 7.94 -16.50 8.11
N LEU A 50 7.46 -15.68 9.06
CA LEU A 50 7.81 -15.78 10.47
C LEU A 50 7.41 -17.14 11.05
N THR A 51 6.18 -17.58 10.77
CA THR A 51 5.66 -18.90 11.17
C THR A 51 6.50 -20.04 10.58
N ALA A 52 6.88 -19.94 9.31
CA ALA A 52 7.78 -20.90 8.67
C ALA A 52 9.17 -20.89 9.32
N GLY A 53 9.66 -19.72 9.73
CA GLY A 53 10.89 -19.53 10.48
C GLY A 53 10.89 -20.27 11.82
N PHE A 54 9.85 -20.10 12.64
CA PHE A 54 9.67 -20.85 13.89
C PHE A 54 9.60 -22.36 13.67
N LYS A 55 8.85 -22.81 12.65
CA LYS A 55 8.77 -24.24 12.28
C LYS A 55 10.15 -24.81 11.89
N ASN A 56 10.98 -24.06 11.17
CA ASN A 56 12.32 -24.48 10.79
C ASN A 56 13.29 -24.46 11.98
N LEU A 57 13.16 -23.49 12.91
CA LEU A 57 13.94 -23.44 14.15
C LEU A 57 13.65 -24.66 15.03
N ALA A 58 12.36 -25.01 15.20
CA ALA A 58 11.94 -26.19 15.97
C ALA A 58 12.49 -27.51 15.39
N LYS A 59 12.69 -27.57 14.07
CA LYS A 59 13.32 -28.69 13.35
C LYS A 59 14.84 -28.60 13.26
N GLU A 60 15.45 -27.65 13.98
CA GLU A 60 16.90 -27.38 14.01
C GLU A 60 17.53 -27.04 12.64
N ARG A 61 16.70 -26.58 11.69
CA ARG A 61 17.11 -26.15 10.35
C ARG A 61 17.51 -24.68 10.37
N LEU A 62 18.59 -24.35 11.08
CA LEU A 62 18.99 -22.97 11.39
C LEU A 62 19.16 -22.09 10.14
N SER A 63 19.79 -22.59 9.07
CA SER A 63 19.98 -21.83 7.83
C SER A 63 18.65 -21.51 7.14
N LYS A 64 17.67 -22.44 7.17
CA LYS A 64 16.33 -22.20 6.61
C LYS A 64 15.54 -21.22 7.47
N ALA A 65 15.57 -21.39 8.79
CA ALA A 65 14.95 -20.44 9.71
C ALA A 65 15.50 -19.02 9.52
N HIS A 66 16.82 -18.89 9.36
CA HIS A 66 17.47 -17.61 9.09
C HIS A 66 17.09 -17.01 7.72
N LEU A 67 16.87 -17.84 6.70
CA LEU A 67 16.34 -17.37 5.42
C LEU A 67 14.91 -16.84 5.57
N ASN A 68 14.04 -17.57 6.26
CA ASN A 68 12.67 -17.14 6.53
C ASN A 68 12.64 -15.82 7.33
N ILE A 69 13.53 -15.64 8.32
CA ILE A 69 13.69 -14.36 9.04
C ILE A 69 13.97 -13.22 8.04
N LYS A 70 14.89 -13.41 7.10
CA LYS A 70 15.23 -12.36 6.12
C LYS A 70 14.06 -12.01 5.22
N LEU A 71 13.31 -13.01 4.75
CA LEU A 71 12.13 -12.80 3.92
C LEU A 71 11.02 -12.09 4.70
N ALA A 72 10.76 -12.52 5.92
CA ALA A 72 9.79 -11.89 6.81
C ALA A 72 10.19 -10.43 7.14
N TRP A 73 11.48 -10.17 7.42
CA TRP A 73 11.99 -8.82 7.64
C TRP A 73 11.81 -7.92 6.41
N LEU A 74 12.15 -8.43 5.21
CA LEU A 74 11.97 -7.67 3.97
C LEU A 74 10.51 -7.22 3.79
N ARG A 75 9.57 -8.15 3.98
CA ARG A 75 8.14 -7.88 3.84
C ARG A 75 7.61 -6.94 4.92
N ALA A 76 8.01 -7.15 6.17
CA ALA A 76 7.61 -6.30 7.30
C ALA A 76 8.17 -4.88 7.17
N ASN A 77 9.43 -4.73 6.78
CA ASN A 77 10.06 -3.43 6.58
C ASN A 77 9.44 -2.70 5.38
N TYR A 78 9.10 -3.41 4.31
CA TYR A 78 8.38 -2.81 3.18
C TYR A 78 6.99 -2.30 3.60
N ALA A 79 6.24 -3.11 4.35
CA ALA A 79 4.95 -2.71 4.91
C ALA A 79 5.08 -1.45 5.78
N ARG A 80 6.12 -1.39 6.62
CA ARG A 80 6.39 -0.23 7.48
C ARG A 80 6.68 1.03 6.67
N GLN A 81 7.52 0.94 5.64
CA GLN A 81 7.86 2.07 4.79
C GLN A 81 6.63 2.62 4.04
N LEU A 82 5.76 1.73 3.56
CA LEU A 82 4.49 2.14 2.96
C LEU A 82 3.60 2.83 3.99
N PHE A 83 3.43 2.24 5.17
CA PHE A 83 2.63 2.82 6.25
C PHE A 83 3.13 4.21 6.68
N ASP A 84 4.44 4.36 6.85
CA ASP A 84 5.05 5.65 7.22
C ASP A 84 4.85 6.70 6.12
N ALA A 85 4.96 6.31 4.84
CA ALA A 85 4.67 7.20 3.71
C ALA A 85 3.20 7.66 3.73
N GLU A 86 2.26 6.73 3.94
CA GLU A 86 0.83 7.07 4.07
C GLU A 86 0.55 7.98 5.26
N THR A 87 1.24 7.75 6.39
CA THR A 87 1.11 8.60 7.58
C THR A 87 1.53 10.04 7.26
N VAL A 88 2.68 10.21 6.61
CA VAL A 88 3.20 11.54 6.23
C VAL A 88 2.26 12.23 5.24
N GLU A 89 1.77 11.52 4.22
CA GLU A 89 0.83 12.09 3.25
C GLU A 89 -0.49 12.53 3.91
N PHE A 90 -1.01 11.72 4.84
CA PHE A 90 -2.18 12.08 5.63
C PHE A 90 -1.95 13.34 6.48
N GLU A 91 -0.81 13.43 7.18
CA GLU A 91 -0.44 14.62 7.97
C GLU A 91 -0.27 15.88 7.12
N LEU A 92 0.14 15.74 5.85
CA LEU A 92 0.28 16.83 4.90
C LEU A 92 -1.05 17.30 4.28
N GLY A 93 -2.16 16.58 4.53
CA GLY A 93 -3.49 16.96 4.07
C GLY A 93 -3.78 16.62 2.61
N GLU A 94 -2.96 15.80 1.96
CA GLU A 94 -3.22 15.29 0.61
C GLU A 94 -4.22 14.12 0.69
N GLY A 95 -5.51 14.45 0.85
CA GLY A 95 -6.58 13.45 1.02
C GLY A 95 -6.91 12.59 -0.22
N ASN A 96 -6.23 12.80 -1.35
CA ASN A 96 -6.42 12.07 -2.60
C ASN A 96 -5.12 11.35 -3.00
N TYR A 97 -5.16 10.03 -2.84
CA TYR A 97 -4.05 9.09 -2.95
C TYR A 97 -3.34 9.07 -4.31
N LEU A 98 -2.01 8.89 -4.27
CA LEU A 98 -1.24 8.30 -5.37
C LEU A 98 -1.37 6.77 -5.28
N GLU A 99 -2.51 6.24 -5.72
CA GLU A 99 -2.69 4.79 -5.82
C GLU A 99 -1.69 4.20 -6.83
N LEU A 100 -0.78 3.34 -6.35
CA LEU A 100 0.05 2.47 -7.19
C LEU A 100 -0.70 1.19 -7.60
N THR A 101 -2.03 1.22 -7.58
CA THR A 101 -2.91 0.15 -8.05
C THR A 101 -3.53 0.55 -9.38
N GLU A 102 -3.86 -0.45 -10.22
CA GLU A 102 -4.69 -0.21 -11.39
C GLU A 102 -6.00 0.42 -10.91
N MET A 103 -6.24 1.68 -11.27
CA MET A 103 -7.48 2.36 -10.94
C MET A 103 -8.65 1.51 -11.43
N GLU A 104 -9.41 0.90 -10.53
CA GLU A 104 -10.70 0.32 -10.91
C GLU A 104 -11.58 1.44 -11.47
N ASP A 105 -12.15 1.16 -12.65
CA ASP A 105 -12.87 2.04 -13.58
C ASP A 105 -14.11 2.79 -13.01
N GLU A 106 -14.27 2.91 -11.70
CA GLU A 106 -15.47 3.45 -11.04
C GLU A 106 -15.77 4.90 -11.42
N TYR A 107 -14.73 5.70 -11.72
CA TYR A 107 -14.88 7.10 -12.14
C TYR A 107 -15.11 7.27 -13.64
N LEU A 108 -14.83 6.25 -14.45
CA LEU A 108 -14.88 6.33 -15.91
C LEU A 108 -16.29 6.69 -16.43
N PRO A 109 -17.39 6.07 -15.93
CA PRO A 109 -18.75 6.41 -16.36
C PRO A 109 -19.15 7.84 -15.98
N SER A 110 -18.78 8.29 -14.77
CA SER A 110 -19.10 9.63 -14.26
C SER A 110 -18.34 10.72 -15.01
N ALA A 111 -17.04 10.49 -15.25
CA ALA A 111 -16.21 11.39 -16.05
C ALA A 111 -16.71 11.47 -17.49
N THR A 112 -17.07 10.33 -18.10
CA THR A 112 -17.62 10.29 -19.46
C THR A 112 -18.95 11.04 -19.56
N ALA A 113 -19.82 10.91 -18.56
CA ALA A 113 -21.08 11.66 -18.51
C ALA A 113 -20.84 13.18 -18.39
N HIS A 114 -19.90 13.60 -17.54
CA HIS A 114 -19.51 15.00 -17.41
C HIS A 114 -18.91 15.57 -18.70
N PHE A 115 -18.03 14.83 -19.37
CA PHE A 115 -17.44 15.27 -20.63
C PHE A 115 -18.49 15.40 -21.73
N LYS A 116 -19.45 14.47 -21.83
CA LYS A 116 -20.57 14.57 -22.78
C LYS A 116 -21.45 15.79 -22.51
N TYR A 117 -21.73 16.07 -21.23
CA TYR A 117 -22.49 17.26 -20.84
C TYR A 117 -21.76 18.54 -21.27
N LEU A 118 -20.48 18.67 -20.93
CA LEU A 118 -19.66 19.82 -21.31
C LEU A 118 -19.54 19.99 -22.83
N GLU A 119 -19.44 18.89 -23.59
CA GLU A 119 -19.42 18.93 -25.05
C GLU A 119 -20.75 19.47 -25.62
N SER A 120 -21.88 19.11 -25.00
CA SER A 120 -23.21 19.58 -25.40
C SER A 120 -23.39 21.09 -25.15
N GLU A 121 -22.96 21.57 -23.98
CA GLU A 121 -22.96 22.98 -23.61
C GLU A 121 -22.07 23.80 -24.56
N LEU A 122 -20.88 23.29 -24.90
CA LEU A 122 -19.98 23.93 -25.85
C LEU A 122 -20.58 24.01 -27.26
N LYS A 123 -21.27 22.97 -27.72
CA LYS A 123 -21.97 22.99 -29.03
C LYS A 123 -23.09 24.02 -29.03
N GLN A 124 -23.87 24.08 -27.96
CA GLN A 124 -24.94 25.06 -27.81
C GLN A 124 -24.40 26.49 -27.80
N MET A 125 -23.39 26.78 -26.97
CA MET A 125 -22.75 28.10 -26.93
C MET A 125 -22.18 28.50 -28.30
N ARG A 126 -21.55 27.58 -29.03
CA ARG A 126 -21.05 27.85 -30.39
C ARG A 126 -22.17 28.17 -31.38
N GLN A 127 -23.31 27.49 -31.29
CA GLN A 127 -24.48 27.79 -32.11
C GLN A 127 -25.07 29.16 -31.76
N GLU A 128 -25.20 29.47 -30.47
CA GLU A 128 -25.70 30.77 -30.02
C GLU A 128 -24.80 31.92 -30.49
N ILE A 129 -23.48 31.77 -30.41
CA ILE A 129 -22.51 32.73 -30.95
C ILE A 129 -22.67 32.88 -32.46
N SER A 130 -22.74 31.77 -33.21
CA SER A 130 -22.94 31.80 -34.67
C SER A 130 -24.25 32.50 -35.07
N THR A 131 -25.33 32.25 -34.32
CA THR A 131 -26.64 32.85 -34.57
C THR A 131 -26.64 34.35 -34.25
N ARG A 132 -25.91 34.78 -33.21
CA ARG A 132 -25.75 36.20 -32.86
C ARG A 132 -24.88 36.94 -33.88
N VAL A 133 -23.81 36.32 -34.37
CA VAL A 133 -22.93 36.89 -35.42
C VAL A 133 -23.66 36.96 -36.78
N GLY A 134 -24.51 35.99 -37.09
CA GLY A 134 -25.34 35.99 -38.31
C GLY A 134 -26.48 37.01 -38.32
N LYS A 135 -26.96 37.46 -37.15
CA LYS A 135 -27.99 38.52 -37.01
C LYS A 135 -27.43 39.95 -37.01
N ALA A 136 -26.10 40.10 -37.01
CA ALA A 136 -25.41 41.40 -37.02
C ALA A 136 -24.94 41.83 -38.44
N LYS A 137 -25.38 41.12 -39.49
CA LYS A 137 -25.30 41.50 -40.91
C LYS A 137 -26.69 41.82 -41.41
#